data_AF-A0A969K9R2-F1
#
_entry.id   AF-A0A969K9R2-F1
#
_cell.length_a   1.000
_cell.length_b   1.000
_cell.length_c   1.000
_cell.angle_alpha   90.00
_cell.angle_beta   90.00
_cell.angle_gamma   90.00
#
_symmetry.space_group_name_H-M   'P 1'
#
loop_
_entity.id
_entity.type
_entity.pdbx_description
1 polymer ?
#
loop_
_entity_poly.entity_id
_entity_poly.type
_entity_poly.pdbx_seq_one_letter_code
_entity_poly.pdbx_strand_id
1 'polypeptide(L)'
;MRLEHRLDRAFGIERAHMTAVHAYTNVQRLADVPGDDMRMSRAAAENIVPSETNCAHVLDQVLPELRGVVRASALRVPVQNGSIVDFTIWAKRPVTKDGINEVMRTAADGPFRGILEYQEDPIVSSDVVNSEYSSVFDSLATMVLEGNPFKCIAWFDNSWGYSHRVVDLVRKMARQDGLLKEDAA
;
A
#
# COMPACT_ATOMS: atom_id res chain seq x y z
N MET A 1 -5.22 -0.65 -2.34
CA MET A 1 -6.10 0.19 -1.49
C MET A 1 -7.50 -0.40 -1.37
N ARG A 2 -7.57 -1.67 -0.96
CA ARG A 2 -8.79 -2.39 -0.53
C ARG A 2 -8.48 -3.33 0.64
N LEU A 3 -7.27 -3.23 1.18
CA LEU A 3 -6.72 -4.05 2.24
C LEU A 3 -7.29 -3.56 3.57
N GLU A 4 -7.29 -2.24 3.72
CA GLU A 4 -7.94 -1.46 4.78
C GLU A 4 -9.42 -1.85 4.92
N HIS A 5 -10.15 -1.93 3.80
CA HIS A 5 -11.56 -2.33 3.81
C HIS A 5 -11.76 -3.80 4.26
N ARG A 6 -10.86 -4.74 3.92
CA ARG A 6 -10.98 -6.13 4.41
C ARG A 6 -10.70 -6.24 5.89
N LEU A 7 -9.64 -5.57 6.35
CA LEU A 7 -9.28 -5.52 7.76
C LEU A 7 -10.37 -4.81 8.57
N ASP A 8 -10.98 -3.75 8.05
CA ASP A 8 -12.10 -3.09 8.68
C ASP A 8 -13.33 -3.99 8.78
N ARG A 9 -13.73 -4.66 7.69
CA ARG A 9 -14.85 -5.61 7.75
C ARG A 9 -14.59 -6.78 8.70
N ALA A 10 -13.34 -7.25 8.80
CA ALA A 10 -12.98 -8.38 9.65
C ALA A 10 -12.86 -8.00 11.13
N PHE A 11 -12.20 -6.87 11.45
CA PHE A 11 -11.79 -6.54 12.81
C PHE A 11 -12.39 -5.24 13.34
N GLY A 12 -12.87 -4.37 12.45
CA GLY A 12 -13.37 -3.03 12.74
C GLY A 12 -12.23 -2.10 13.10
N ILE A 13 -11.81 -1.22 12.19
CA ILE A 13 -10.76 -0.24 12.45
C ILE A 13 -11.37 0.87 13.34
N GLU A 14 -10.74 1.11 14.48
CA GLU A 14 -11.10 2.23 15.37
C GLU A 14 -10.29 3.49 15.01
N ARG A 15 -8.99 3.31 14.78
CA ARG A 15 -8.05 4.33 14.33
C ARG A 15 -6.81 3.67 13.78
N ALA A 16 -6.11 4.33 12.87
CA ALA A 16 -4.89 3.77 12.31
C ALA A 16 -3.87 4.85 11.91
N HIS A 17 -2.61 4.46 11.94
CA HIS A 17 -1.51 5.25 11.42
C HIS A 17 -0.80 4.47 10.32
N MET A 18 -0.59 5.14 9.19
CA MET A 18 0.05 4.56 8.02
C MET A 18 1.32 5.35 7.69
N THR A 19 2.42 4.64 7.47
CA THR A 19 3.66 5.22 6.96
C THR A 19 3.98 4.59 5.63
N ALA A 20 4.06 5.39 4.58
CA ALA A 20 4.56 4.92 3.30
C ALA A 20 6.08 5.12 3.26
N VAL A 21 6.85 4.03 3.19
CA VAL A 21 8.30 4.09 2.98
C VAL A 21 8.54 3.91 1.49
N HIS A 22 8.81 5.03 0.84
CA HIS A 22 8.88 5.13 -0.61
C HIS A 22 10.32 5.17 -1.10
N ALA A 23 10.58 4.37 -2.12
CA ALA A 23 11.70 4.60 -3.02
C ALA A 23 11.68 6.06 -3.55
N TYR A 24 12.85 6.63 -3.80
CA TYR A 24 12.92 7.96 -4.41
C TYR A 24 12.49 7.88 -5.88
N THR A 25 12.02 9.00 -6.42
CA THR A 25 11.50 9.13 -7.78
C THR A 25 12.31 10.18 -8.55
N ASN A 26 11.92 10.47 -9.78
CA ASN A 26 12.51 11.52 -10.59
C ASN A 26 12.26 12.95 -10.06
N VAL A 27 11.40 13.11 -9.04
CA VAL A 27 11.12 14.42 -8.42
C VAL A 27 12.20 14.80 -7.40
N GLN A 28 12.82 13.83 -6.72
CA GLN A 28 13.84 14.10 -5.71
C GLN A 28 15.19 14.46 -6.34
N ARG A 29 15.99 15.26 -5.62
CA ARG A 29 17.28 15.76 -6.10
C ARG A 29 18.40 14.76 -5.84
N LEU A 30 19.35 14.65 -6.77
CA LEU A 30 20.51 13.76 -6.61
C LEU A 30 21.64 14.37 -5.78
N ALA A 31 21.66 15.69 -5.65
CA ALA A 31 22.58 16.44 -4.82
C ALA A 31 21.79 17.49 -4.02
N ASP A 32 22.42 18.02 -2.98
CA ASP A 32 21.89 19.18 -2.25
C ASP A 32 21.83 20.39 -3.19
N VAL A 33 20.63 20.89 -3.45
CA VAL A 33 20.39 22.07 -4.32
C VAL A 33 19.38 23.01 -3.67
N PRO A 34 19.27 24.28 -4.11
CA PRO A 34 18.20 25.16 -3.67
C PRO A 34 16.81 24.65 -4.13
N GLY A 35 15.79 24.81 -3.29
CA GLY A 35 14.40 24.53 -3.63
C GLY A 35 13.42 24.95 -2.53
N ASP A 36 12.13 25.00 -2.89
CA ASP A 36 11.06 25.51 -2.00
C ASP A 36 10.85 24.60 -0.78
N ASP A 37 10.92 23.29 -0.97
CA ASP A 37 10.93 22.31 0.11
C ASP A 37 12.38 21.97 0.48
N MET A 38 12.83 22.50 1.62
CA MET A 38 14.20 22.30 2.11
C MET A 38 14.57 20.84 2.36
N ARG A 39 13.60 19.96 2.68
CA ARG A 39 13.86 18.53 2.89
C ARG A 39 14.01 17.82 1.55
N MET A 40 13.12 18.10 0.61
CA MET A 40 13.11 17.47 -0.72
C MET A 40 14.25 17.95 -1.62
N SER A 41 14.92 19.04 -1.23
CA SER A 41 16.06 19.59 -1.96
C SER A 41 17.40 18.96 -1.53
N ARG A 42 17.38 18.04 -0.57
CA ARG A 42 18.56 17.27 -0.14
C ARG A 42 18.81 16.06 -1.04
N ALA A 43 20.06 15.60 -1.11
CA ALA A 43 20.48 14.44 -1.90
C ALA A 43 19.71 13.16 -1.52
N ALA A 44 18.84 12.68 -2.41
CA ALA A 44 17.89 11.59 -2.15
C ALA A 44 18.55 10.23 -1.93
N ALA A 45 19.69 10.00 -2.60
CA ALA A 45 20.44 8.75 -2.51
C ALA A 45 21.24 8.63 -1.20
N GLU A 46 21.28 9.67 -0.38
CA GLU A 46 22.06 9.74 0.85
C GLU A 46 21.20 9.90 2.11
N ASN A 47 19.90 10.13 1.96
CA ASN A 47 19.04 10.58 3.06
C ASN A 47 17.74 9.78 3.15
N ILE A 48 17.25 9.62 4.39
CA ILE A 48 15.85 9.32 4.66
C ILE A 48 15.13 10.65 4.83
N VAL A 49 14.20 10.98 3.92
CA VAL A 49 13.56 12.30 3.86
C VAL A 49 12.10 12.19 4.28
N PRO A 50 11.70 12.74 5.45
CA PRO A 50 10.30 12.84 5.82
C PRO A 50 9.54 13.76 4.87
N SER A 51 8.38 13.31 4.41
CA SER A 51 7.51 14.04 3.47
C SER A 51 6.04 13.87 3.84
N GLU A 52 5.23 14.82 3.41
CA GLU A 52 3.77 14.71 3.49
C GLU A 52 3.24 13.73 2.44
N THR A 53 2.05 13.19 2.69
CA THR A 53 1.35 12.31 1.74
C THR A 53 -0.13 12.62 1.74
N ASN A 54 -0.73 12.55 0.55
CA ASN A 54 -2.17 12.76 0.37
C ASN A 54 -2.98 11.48 0.64
N CYS A 55 -2.34 10.38 1.06
CA CYS A 55 -3.01 9.08 1.14
C CYS A 55 -4.21 9.08 2.11
N ALA A 56 -4.11 9.72 3.29
CA ALA A 56 -5.23 9.82 4.22
C ALA A 56 -6.44 10.55 3.62
N HIS A 57 -6.21 11.64 2.87
CA HIS A 57 -7.28 12.37 2.20
C HIS A 57 -7.93 11.55 1.07
N VAL A 58 -7.14 10.79 0.32
CA VAL A 58 -7.66 9.88 -0.72
C VAL A 58 -8.47 8.74 -0.10
N LEU A 59 -8.02 8.20 1.05
CA LEU A 59 -8.77 7.20 1.82
C LEU A 59 -10.13 7.76 2.28
N ASP A 60 -10.17 8.99 2.81
CA ASP A 60 -11.42 9.64 3.21
C ASP A 60 -12.45 9.75 2.06
N GLN A 61 -11.99 9.87 0.80
CA GLN A 61 -12.84 9.95 -0.38
C GLN A 61 -13.31 8.58 -0.88
N VAL A 62 -12.42 7.59 -0.87
CA VAL A 62 -12.67 6.27 -1.46
C VAL A 62 -13.35 5.31 -0.48
N LEU A 63 -13.09 5.47 0.83
CA LEU A 63 -13.66 4.68 1.92
C LEU A 63 -14.27 5.63 2.97
N PRO A 64 -15.47 6.19 2.72
CA PRO A 64 -16.10 7.17 3.61
C PRO A 64 -16.28 6.68 5.05
N GLU A 65 -16.40 5.37 5.26
CA GLU A 65 -16.47 4.73 6.57
C GLU A 65 -15.20 4.90 7.41
N LEU A 66 -14.05 5.15 6.77
CA LEU A 66 -12.76 5.41 7.43
C LEU A 66 -12.41 6.89 7.49
N ARG A 67 -13.37 7.79 7.21
CA ARG A 67 -13.11 9.22 7.15
C ARG A 67 -12.60 9.76 8.49
N GLY A 68 -11.41 10.35 8.48
CA GLY A 68 -10.75 10.89 9.67
C GLY A 68 -10.23 9.84 10.65
N VAL A 69 -10.34 8.55 10.31
CA VAL A 69 -9.88 7.41 11.13
C VAL A 69 -8.40 7.12 10.90
N VAL A 70 -7.90 7.39 9.68
CA VAL A 70 -6.53 7.09 9.27
C VAL A 70 -5.71 8.37 9.16
N ARG A 71 -4.53 8.39 9.77
CA ARG A 71 -3.49 9.40 9.51
C ARG A 71 -2.34 8.77 8.75
N ALA A 72 -1.74 9.53 7.84
CA ALA A 72 -0.68 9.04 6.98
C ALA A 72 0.54 9.97 7.00
N SER A 73 1.72 9.37 6.94
CA SER A 73 3.00 10.05 6.73
C SER A 73 3.82 9.30 5.68
N ALA A 74 4.88 9.91 5.17
CA ALA A 74 5.77 9.25 4.22
C ALA A 74 7.25 9.50 4.54
N LEU A 75 8.05 8.49 4.27
CA LEU A 75 9.51 8.56 4.26
C LEU A 75 9.99 8.26 2.85
N ARG A 76 10.90 9.07 2.32
CA ARG A 76 11.64 8.74 1.10
C ARG A 76 12.97 8.14 1.49
N VAL A 77 13.33 7.00 0.94
CA VAL A 77 14.55 6.26 1.28
C VAL A 77 15.44 6.07 0.05
N PRO A 78 16.76 5.84 0.21
CA PRO A 78 17.70 5.70 -0.89
C PRO A 78 17.60 4.32 -1.57
N VAL A 79 16.39 3.96 -1.98
CA VAL A 79 16.05 2.76 -2.74
C VAL A 79 15.43 3.20 -4.06
N GLN A 80 15.76 2.51 -5.16
CA GLN A 80 15.32 2.88 -6.51
C GLN A 80 13.88 2.46 -6.82
N ASN A 81 13.45 1.31 -6.31
CA ASN A 81 12.09 0.80 -6.47
C ASN A 81 11.78 -0.28 -5.41
N GLY A 82 10.53 -0.69 -5.26
CA GLY A 82 10.09 -1.61 -4.20
C GLY A 82 9.86 -0.88 -2.88
N SER A 83 8.69 -0.25 -2.78
CA SER A 83 8.26 0.51 -1.62
C SER A 83 7.38 -0.33 -0.70
N ILE A 84 7.14 0.17 0.51
CA ILE A 84 6.18 -0.44 1.44
C ILE A 84 5.18 0.56 1.99
N VAL A 85 4.03 0.01 2.39
CA VAL A 85 3.14 0.61 3.36
C VAL A 85 3.31 -0.14 4.68
N ASP A 86 3.70 0.57 5.74
CA ASP A 86 3.61 0.13 7.12
C ASP A 86 2.29 0.65 7.70
N PHE A 87 1.39 -0.26 8.08
CA PHE A 87 0.07 0.09 8.57
C PHE A 87 -0.17 -0.44 9.98
N THR A 88 -0.26 0.48 10.94
CA THR A 88 -0.57 0.19 12.35
C THR A 88 -2.03 0.50 12.64
N ILE A 89 -2.77 -0.49 13.13
CA ILE A 89 -4.22 -0.45 13.27
C ILE A 89 -4.60 -0.77 14.73
N TRP A 90 -5.44 0.09 15.30
CA TRP A 90 -6.21 -0.23 16.50
C TRP A 90 -7.57 -0.77 16.04
N ALA A 91 -7.87 -2.02 16.39
CA ALA A 91 -9.15 -2.64 16.10
C ALA A 91 -10.12 -2.51 17.27
N LYS A 92 -11.42 -2.62 16.97
CA LYS A 92 -12.50 -2.66 17.96
C LYS A 92 -12.57 -3.98 18.73
N ARG A 93 -11.86 -5.01 18.25
CA ARG A 93 -11.84 -6.36 18.83
C ARG A 93 -10.41 -6.89 18.88
N PRO A 94 -10.07 -7.76 19.85
CA PRO A 94 -8.79 -8.45 19.86
C PRO A 94 -8.57 -9.27 18.60
N VAL A 95 -7.32 -9.33 18.13
CA VAL A 95 -6.91 -10.05 16.92
C VAL A 95 -5.73 -10.97 17.20
N THR A 96 -5.50 -11.93 16.30
CA THR A 96 -4.32 -12.80 16.32
C THR A 96 -3.57 -12.66 15.00
N LYS A 97 -2.26 -12.94 15.00
CA LYS A 97 -1.43 -12.94 13.79
C LYS A 97 -2.02 -13.87 12.71
N ASP A 98 -2.37 -15.09 13.10
CA ASP A 98 -2.94 -16.09 12.20
C ASP A 98 -4.29 -15.64 11.63
N GLY A 99 -5.14 -15.00 12.44
CA GLY A 99 -6.42 -14.48 11.98
C GLY A 99 -6.28 -13.35 10.96
N ILE A 100 -5.32 -12.44 11.16
CA ILE A 100 -5.02 -11.37 10.21
C ILE A 100 -4.51 -11.96 8.89
N ASN A 101 -3.52 -12.85 8.99
CA ASN A 101 -2.90 -13.50 7.84
C ASN A 101 -3.94 -14.30 7.03
N GLU A 102 -4.84 -15.03 7.69
CA GLU A 102 -5.89 -15.79 7.02
C GLU A 102 -6.91 -14.90 6.27
N VAL A 103 -7.31 -13.78 6.87
CA VAL A 103 -8.18 -12.78 6.20
C VAL A 103 -7.50 -12.27 4.93
N MET A 104 -6.20 -12.01 5.00
CA MET A 104 -5.44 -11.47 3.87
C MET A 104 -5.20 -12.51 2.78
N ARG A 105 -4.87 -13.75 3.15
CA ARG A 105 -4.77 -14.89 2.23
C ARG A 105 -6.10 -15.13 1.48
N THR A 106 -7.20 -15.24 2.23
CA THR A 106 -8.55 -15.40 1.65
C THR A 106 -8.91 -14.25 0.71
N ALA A 107 -8.52 -13.02 1.05
CA ALA A 107 -8.77 -11.87 0.19
C ALA A 107 -7.97 -11.93 -1.13
N ALA A 108 -6.70 -12.36 -1.06
CA ALA A 108 -5.82 -12.54 -2.21
C ALA A 108 -6.32 -13.65 -3.14
N ASP A 109 -6.73 -14.79 -2.59
CA ASP A 109 -7.21 -15.94 -3.38
C ASP A 109 -8.61 -15.74 -3.98
N GLY A 110 -9.40 -14.84 -3.39
CA GLY A 110 -10.77 -14.57 -3.80
C GLY A 110 -10.93 -13.22 -4.51
N PRO A 111 -11.59 -12.24 -3.87
CA PRO A 111 -12.07 -11.03 -4.53
C PRO A 111 -10.97 -10.09 -5.01
N PHE A 112 -9.71 -10.30 -4.60
CA PHE A 112 -8.55 -9.51 -5.05
C PHE A 112 -7.52 -10.34 -5.80
N ARG A 113 -7.92 -11.49 -6.33
CA ARG A 113 -7.05 -12.28 -7.22
C ARG A 113 -6.55 -11.42 -8.37
N GLY A 114 -5.24 -11.44 -8.62
CA GLY A 114 -4.57 -10.61 -9.63
C GLY A 114 -4.34 -9.15 -9.23
N ILE A 115 -4.79 -8.73 -8.03
CA ILE A 115 -4.62 -7.36 -7.51
C ILE A 115 -3.79 -7.36 -6.21
N LEU A 116 -4.05 -8.33 -5.34
CA LEU A 116 -3.35 -8.55 -4.08
C LEU A 116 -2.66 -9.91 -4.14
N GLU A 117 -1.39 -9.93 -3.77
CA GLU A 117 -0.61 -11.14 -3.53
C GLU A 117 -0.43 -11.32 -2.02
N TYR A 118 -0.44 -12.58 -1.56
CA TYR A 118 -0.12 -12.95 -0.19
C TYR A 118 1.23 -13.68 -0.19
N GLN A 119 2.23 -13.11 0.48
CA GLN A 119 3.61 -13.58 0.45
C GLN A 119 4.02 -14.23 1.78
N GLU A 120 4.62 -15.41 1.69
CA GLU A 120 5.11 -16.22 2.81
C GLU A 120 6.65 -16.36 2.81
N ASP A 121 7.30 -16.05 1.69
CA ASP A 121 8.76 -16.08 1.55
C ASP A 121 9.41 -14.83 2.20
N PRO A 122 10.64 -14.96 2.72
CA PRO A 122 11.39 -13.87 3.33
C PRO A 122 11.99 -12.92 2.26
N ILE A 123 11.12 -12.17 1.59
CA ILE A 123 11.49 -11.26 0.50
C ILE A 123 12.02 -9.91 0.98
N VAL A 124 12.69 -9.19 0.07
CA VAL A 124 13.13 -7.79 0.25
C VAL A 124 12.62 -6.89 -0.89
N SER A 125 12.90 -5.58 -0.82
CA SER A 125 12.36 -4.59 -1.77
C SER A 125 12.65 -4.89 -3.25
N SER A 126 13.81 -5.45 -3.57
CA SER A 126 14.18 -5.79 -4.95
C SER A 126 13.32 -6.91 -5.53
N ASP A 127 12.77 -7.79 -4.69
CA ASP A 127 12.04 -8.98 -5.14
C ASP A 127 10.63 -8.65 -5.63
N VAL A 128 10.12 -7.45 -5.30
CA VAL A 128 8.80 -6.98 -5.77
C VAL A 128 8.88 -6.09 -7.01
N VAL A 129 10.09 -5.83 -7.53
CA VAL A 129 10.26 -5.03 -8.74
C VAL A 129 9.64 -5.75 -9.93
N ASN A 130 8.86 -5.02 -10.72
CA ASN A 130 8.01 -5.55 -11.79
C ASN A 130 6.88 -6.50 -11.33
N SER A 131 6.53 -6.49 -10.04
CA SER A 131 5.29 -7.14 -9.60
C SER A 131 4.08 -6.43 -10.22
N GLU A 132 3.23 -7.18 -10.90
CA GLU A 132 1.99 -6.67 -11.52
C GLU A 132 0.88 -6.42 -10.48
N TYR A 133 1.05 -6.95 -9.27
CA TYR A 133 0.12 -6.76 -8.17
C TYR A 133 0.15 -5.31 -7.67
N SER A 134 -1.00 -4.81 -7.23
CA SER A 134 -1.08 -3.50 -6.60
C SER A 134 -0.58 -3.49 -5.16
N SER A 135 -0.47 -4.68 -4.55
CA SER A 135 -0.03 -4.86 -3.18
C SER A 135 0.41 -6.30 -3.00
N VAL A 136 1.56 -6.48 -2.36
CA VAL A 136 2.09 -7.79 -1.95
C VAL A 136 2.14 -7.79 -0.43
N PHE A 137 1.20 -8.48 0.20
CA PHE A 137 1.08 -8.53 1.66
C PHE A 137 2.14 -9.46 2.25
N ASP A 138 2.93 -8.95 3.19
CA ASP A 138 4.00 -9.69 3.84
C ASP A 138 3.50 -10.35 5.13
N SER A 139 3.26 -11.66 5.05
CA SER A 139 2.71 -12.43 6.19
C SER A 139 3.69 -12.60 7.34
N LEU A 140 4.99 -12.52 7.08
CA LEU A 140 6.03 -12.65 8.08
C LEU A 140 6.12 -11.37 8.90
N ALA A 141 5.90 -10.21 8.26
CA ALA A 141 5.90 -8.89 8.89
C ALA A 141 4.65 -8.55 9.71
N THR A 142 3.61 -9.41 9.73
CA THR A 142 2.45 -9.20 10.61
C THR A 142 2.85 -9.29 12.08
N MET A 143 2.49 -8.25 12.84
CA MET A 143 2.76 -8.11 14.27
C MET A 143 1.47 -7.82 15.04
N VAL A 144 1.34 -8.39 16.23
CA VAL A 144 0.22 -8.12 17.16
C VAL A 144 0.80 -7.86 18.54
N LEU A 145 0.43 -6.73 19.15
CA LEU A 145 0.83 -6.38 20.51
C LEU A 145 -0.34 -6.64 21.46
N GLU A 146 -0.21 -7.65 22.35
CA GLU A 146 -1.22 -7.99 23.37
C GLU A 146 -2.67 -8.09 22.83
N GLY A 147 -2.82 -8.55 21.59
CA GLY A 147 -4.12 -8.66 20.91
C GLY A 147 -4.65 -7.38 20.26
N ASN A 148 -4.12 -6.18 20.58
CA ASN A 148 -4.45 -4.89 19.95
C ASN A 148 -3.50 -3.78 20.48
N PRO A 149 -2.81 -2.98 19.65
CA PRO A 149 -2.90 -2.87 18.19
C PRO A 149 -2.18 -3.98 17.43
N PHE A 150 -2.41 -4.03 16.13
CA PHE A 150 -1.64 -4.84 15.20
C PHE A 150 -1.02 -4.00 14.09
N LYS A 151 0.00 -4.55 13.45
CA LYS A 151 0.72 -3.94 12.34
C LYS A 151 0.86 -4.93 11.20
N CYS A 152 0.71 -4.42 9.99
CA CYS A 152 0.96 -5.16 8.76
C CYS A 152 1.86 -4.36 7.83
N ILE A 153 2.60 -5.07 6.98
CA ILE A 153 3.39 -4.48 5.90
C ILE A 153 2.88 -5.01 4.57
N ALA A 154 2.80 -4.12 3.59
CA ALA A 154 2.54 -4.49 2.21
C ALA A 154 3.53 -3.81 1.28
N TRP A 155 4.17 -4.59 0.43
CA TRP A 155 5.09 -4.12 -0.60
C TRP A 155 4.32 -3.70 -1.86
N PHE A 156 4.96 -2.86 -2.66
CA PHE A 156 4.52 -2.54 -4.02
C PHE A 156 5.68 -2.00 -4.87
N ASP A 157 5.67 -2.32 -6.15
CA ASP A 157 6.42 -1.58 -7.16
C ASP A 157 5.78 -0.20 -7.36
N ASN A 158 6.59 0.86 -7.42
CA ASN A 158 6.09 2.24 -7.48
C ASN A 158 5.41 2.62 -8.80
N SER A 159 5.61 1.82 -9.85
CA SER A 159 5.11 2.14 -11.19
C SER A 159 4.38 0.96 -11.83
N TRP A 160 4.92 -0.26 -11.72
CA TRP A 160 4.50 -1.39 -12.56
C TRP A 160 3.08 -1.87 -12.29
N GLY A 161 2.77 -2.18 -11.02
CA GLY A 161 1.42 -2.57 -10.61
C GLY A 161 0.40 -1.46 -10.86
N TYR A 162 0.77 -0.19 -10.66
CA TYR A 162 -0.10 0.95 -10.98
C TYR A 162 -0.39 1.04 -12.49
N SER A 163 0.62 0.89 -13.35
CA SER A 163 0.44 0.88 -14.81
C SER A 163 -0.52 -0.21 -15.27
N HIS A 164 -0.48 -1.40 -14.66
CA HIS A 164 -1.46 -2.44 -14.94
C HIS A 164 -2.88 -2.02 -14.55
N ARG A 165 -3.06 -1.38 -13.38
CA ARG A 165 -4.38 -0.87 -12.95
C ARG A 165 -4.94 0.20 -13.88
N VAL A 166 -4.09 1.03 -14.47
CA VAL A 166 -4.52 2.01 -15.49
C VAL A 166 -5.07 1.27 -16.71
N VAL A 167 -4.36 0.26 -17.23
CA VAL A 167 -4.83 -0.55 -18.36
C VAL A 167 -6.14 -1.26 -18.02
N ASP A 168 -6.24 -1.84 -16.82
CA ASP A 168 -7.45 -2.51 -16.35
C ASP A 168 -8.64 -1.55 -16.30
N LEU A 169 -8.43 -0.32 -15.82
CA LEU A 169 -9.47 0.71 -15.77
C LEU A 169 -9.92 1.12 -17.17
N VAL A 170 -9.00 1.36 -18.10
CA VAL A 170 -9.31 1.72 -19.49
C VAL A 170 -10.13 0.61 -20.15
N ARG A 171 -9.73 -0.65 -19.99
CA ARG A 171 -10.48 -1.81 -20.51
C ARG A 171 -11.87 -1.88 -19.90
N LYS A 172 -12.00 -1.65 -18.59
CA LYS A 172 -13.30 -1.65 -17.91
C LYS A 172 -14.21 -0.56 -18.46
N MET A 173 -13.73 0.68 -18.63
CA MET A 173 -14.51 1.78 -19.19
C MET A 173 -14.93 1.48 -20.63
N ALA A 174 -14.02 0.99 -21.46
CA ALA A 174 -14.32 0.61 -22.84
C ALA A 174 -15.41 -0.48 -22.94
N ARG A 175 -15.42 -1.45 -22.01
CA ARG A 175 -16.51 -2.45 -21.93
C ARG A 175 -17.84 -1.82 -21.50
N GLN A 176 -17.81 -0.91 -20.51
CA GLN A 176 -19.01 -0.20 -20.06
C GLN A 176 -19.62 0.64 -21.20
N ASP A 177 -18.78 1.21 -22.07
CA ASP A 177 -19.19 1.99 -23.24
C ASP A 177 -19.49 1.11 -24.48
N GLY A 178 -19.38 -0.22 -24.37
CA GLY A 178 -19.66 -1.16 -25.46
C GLY A 178 -18.60 -1.22 -26.57
N LEU A 179 -17.42 -0.64 -26.36
CA LEU A 179 -16.29 -0.61 -27.31
C LEU A 179 -15.48 -1.93 -27.32
N LEU A 180 -15.51 -2.66 -26.21
CA LEU A 180 -14.91 -3.99 -26.07
C LEU A 180 -15.97 -5.01 -25.64
N LYS A 181 -15.90 -6.22 -26.19
CA LYS A 181 -16.70 -7.35 -25.70
C LYS A 181 -16.18 -7.80 -24.34
N GLU A 182 -17.03 -8.45 -23.55
CA GLU A 182 -16.54 -9.17 -22.36
C GLU A 182 -15.56 -10.26 -22.80
N ASP A 183 -14.47 -10.43 -22.05
CA ASP A 183 -13.51 -11.50 -22.33
C ASP A 183 -14.25 -12.85 -22.16
N ALA A 184 -13.98 -13.81 -23.05
CA ALA A 184 -14.40 -15.18 -22.81
C ALA A 184 -13.69 -15.68 -21.54
N ALA A 185 -14.47 -16.09 -20.55
CA ALA A 185 -14.00 -16.56 -19.25
C ALA A 185 -13.00 -17.72 -19.34
#